data_AF-A0A5D2D5G5-F1
#
_entry.id   AF-A0A5D2D5G5-F1
#
_cell.length_a   1.000
_cell.length_b   1.000
_cell.length_c   1.000
_cell.angle_alpha   90.00
_cell.angle_beta   90.00
_cell.angle_gamma   90.00
#
_symmetry.space_group_name_H-M   'P 1'
#
loop_
_entity.id
_entity.type
_entity.pdbx_description
1 polymer ?
#
loop_
_entity_poly.entity_id
_entity_poly.type
_entity_poly.pdbx_seq_one_letter_code
_entity_poly.pdbx_strand_id
1 'polypeptide(L)'
;MMLLAKLLHSRGFFITFVNTEFNHRRLVWSKGPDFVKGLPDFQFETIPEGLPSSDRNETQDLRVLCDSKRKHCLAPFVELLAKLNSSPQVPIVTCIISDGLMSFAIKAAEQLGIPEVQFWTASACSFMGYLHFSELVKRGIIPFQSETFLNEPIDWAPRISNIRLRDFPSFVQANDPNDILFDYFGSEAQNCLKASAIIFNTFEEFEHEVLDAIATKFPRIYTIGPLHLLARHLHADPSNCIEWLNKREPNSIVYVNYGSITVMSAKHLKEFAWGLANSKHPFLWIVRLDVEMGDSAILDLELLKEIKETLQ
;
A
#
# COMPACT_ATOMS: atom_id res chain seq x y z
N MET A 1 -5.16 -1.10 6.04
CA MET A 1 -5.45 -0.61 7.40
C MET A 1 -6.95 -0.50 7.72
N MET A 2 -7.75 0.28 6.96
CA MET A 2 -9.17 0.52 7.28
C MET A 2 -10.01 -0.76 7.47
N LEU A 3 -9.85 -1.77 6.61
CA LEU A 3 -10.58 -3.04 6.78
C LEU A 3 -10.19 -3.77 8.07
N LEU A 4 -8.91 -3.78 8.43
CA LEU A 4 -8.43 -4.36 9.68
C LEU A 4 -9.04 -3.63 10.89
N ALA A 5 -9.03 -2.30 10.86
CA ALA A 5 -9.63 -1.48 11.90
C ALA A 5 -11.12 -1.79 12.10
N LYS A 6 -11.89 -1.89 10.99
CA LYS A 6 -13.32 -2.26 11.06
C LYS A 6 -13.54 -3.68 11.57
N LEU A 7 -12.69 -4.63 11.20
CA LEU A 7 -12.78 -6.01 11.71
C LEU A 7 -12.48 -6.08 13.20
N LEU A 8 -11.47 -5.35 13.69
CA LEU A 8 -11.19 -5.26 15.13
C LEU A 8 -12.33 -4.56 15.87
N HIS A 9 -12.86 -3.46 15.35
CA HIS A 9 -14.05 -2.81 15.91
C HIS A 9 -15.24 -3.76 16.02
N SER A 10 -15.50 -4.60 15.00
CA SER A 10 -16.55 -5.63 15.05
C SER A 10 -16.35 -6.69 16.13
N ARG A 11 -15.15 -6.79 16.71
CA ARG A 11 -14.81 -7.67 17.84
C ARG A 11 -14.80 -6.95 19.19
N GLY A 12 -15.29 -5.71 19.25
CA GLY A 12 -15.47 -4.94 20.48
C GLY A 12 -14.27 -4.09 20.89
N PHE A 13 -13.28 -3.90 20.01
CA PHE A 13 -12.18 -2.98 20.27
C PHE A 13 -12.61 -1.52 20.03
N PHE A 14 -12.25 -0.63 20.95
CA PHE A 14 -12.30 0.81 20.71
C PHE A 14 -11.19 1.19 19.72
N ILE A 15 -11.54 1.86 18.64
CA ILE A 15 -10.60 2.21 17.56
C ILE A 15 -10.45 3.72 17.46
N THR A 16 -9.20 4.19 17.53
CA THR A 16 -8.82 5.50 17.00
C THR A 16 -8.03 5.28 15.72
N PHE A 17 -8.66 5.55 14.57
CA PHE A 17 -8.04 5.43 13.26
C PHE A 17 -7.27 6.71 12.93
N VAL A 18 -5.94 6.61 12.99
CA VAL A 18 -5.06 7.74 12.68
C VAL A 18 -4.63 7.69 11.22
N ASN A 19 -4.81 8.79 10.51
CA ASN A 19 -4.26 8.98 9.16
C ASN A 19 -3.54 10.32 9.04
N THR A 20 -2.86 10.52 7.92
CA THR A 20 -2.29 11.84 7.62
C THR A 20 -3.39 12.81 7.23
N GLU A 21 -3.19 14.11 7.46
CA GLU A 21 -4.17 15.14 7.07
C GLU A 21 -4.54 15.07 5.58
N PHE A 22 -3.57 14.80 4.70
CA PHE A 22 -3.85 14.58 3.28
C PHE A 22 -4.76 13.36 3.04
N ASN A 23 -4.45 12.21 3.65
CA ASN A 23 -5.29 11.02 3.49
C ASN A 23 -6.68 11.22 4.09
N HIS A 24 -6.79 12.00 5.17
CA HIS A 24 -8.07 12.39 5.75
C HIS A 24 -8.91 13.20 4.78
N ARG A 25 -8.33 14.24 4.14
CA ARG A 25 -9.00 15.02 3.10
C ARG A 25 -9.46 14.14 1.94
N ARG A 26 -8.65 13.17 1.52
CA ARG A 26 -9.04 12.21 0.46
C ARG A 26 -10.22 11.32 0.86
N LEU A 27 -10.27 10.87 2.11
CA LEU A 27 -11.43 10.12 2.62
C LEU A 27 -12.69 10.98 2.63
N VAL A 28 -12.60 12.22 3.11
CA VAL A 28 -13.71 13.18 3.10
C VAL A 28 -14.19 13.45 1.68
N TRP A 29 -13.27 13.64 0.74
CA TRP A 29 -13.62 13.88 -0.66
C TRP A 29 -14.30 12.68 -1.32
N SER A 30 -13.81 11.46 -1.05
CA SER A 30 -14.34 10.23 -1.66
C SER A 30 -15.64 9.72 -1.02
N LYS A 31 -15.82 9.90 0.30
CA LYS A 31 -16.89 9.28 1.09
C LYS A 31 -17.79 10.29 1.81
N GLY A 32 -17.49 11.58 1.70
CA GLY A 32 -18.19 12.65 2.40
C GLY A 32 -17.65 12.91 3.81
N PRO A 33 -17.93 14.10 4.39
CA PRO A 33 -17.49 14.46 5.74
C PRO A 33 -18.14 13.58 6.82
N ASP A 34 -19.31 13.02 6.56
CA ASP A 34 -19.98 12.11 7.50
C ASP A 34 -19.22 10.81 7.72
N PHE A 35 -18.42 10.37 6.74
CA PHE A 35 -17.64 9.14 6.85
C PHE A 35 -16.58 9.21 7.96
N VAL A 36 -15.96 10.38 8.14
CA VAL A 36 -14.89 10.61 9.13
C VAL A 36 -15.40 11.11 10.47
N LYS A 37 -16.72 11.38 10.61
CA LYS A 37 -17.32 11.66 11.93
C LYS A 37 -17.15 10.49 12.89
N GLY A 38 -17.03 9.27 12.35
CA GLY A 38 -16.82 8.07 13.13
C GLY A 38 -18.05 7.65 13.93
N LEU A 39 -17.82 6.78 14.90
CA LEU A 39 -18.75 6.26 15.90
C LEU A 39 -18.20 6.58 17.29
N PRO A 40 -19.01 6.47 18.37
CA PRO A 40 -18.53 6.70 19.74
C PRO A 40 -17.26 5.90 20.09
N ASP A 41 -17.13 4.69 19.53
CA ASP A 41 -16.03 3.74 19.72
C ASP A 41 -15.18 3.50 18.45
N PHE A 42 -15.38 4.30 17.40
CA PHE A 42 -14.56 4.32 16.20
C PHE A 42 -14.30 5.77 15.78
N GLN A 43 -13.20 6.34 16.24
CA GLN A 43 -12.87 7.75 16.03
C GLN A 43 -11.80 7.91 14.96
N PHE A 44 -11.77 9.07 14.32
CA PHE A 44 -10.72 9.47 13.39
C PHE A 44 -9.89 10.58 14.01
N GLU A 45 -8.58 10.46 13.92
CA GLU A 45 -7.63 11.50 14.30
C GLU A 45 -6.61 11.68 13.17
N THR A 46 -5.99 12.85 13.11
CA THR A 46 -5.04 13.19 12.04
C THR A 46 -3.69 13.60 12.59
N ILE A 47 -2.65 13.31 11.84
CA ILE A 47 -1.32 13.89 12.04
C ILE A 47 -0.82 14.57 10.75
N PRO A 48 -0.07 15.66 10.84
CA PRO A 48 0.57 16.26 9.67
C PRO A 48 1.69 15.34 9.17
N GLU A 49 1.76 15.12 7.86
CA GLU A 49 2.84 14.33 7.25
C GLU A 49 4.11 15.14 6.94
N GLY A 50 4.11 16.46 7.19
CA GLY A 50 5.26 17.34 6.95
C GLY A 50 5.42 17.81 5.50
N LEU A 51 4.36 17.74 4.68
CA LEU A 51 4.35 18.24 3.31
C LEU A 51 3.44 19.46 3.15
N PRO A 52 3.72 20.37 2.19
CA PRO A 52 2.81 21.46 1.87
C PRO A 52 1.42 20.94 1.49
N SER A 53 0.38 21.70 1.86
CA SER A 53 -0.98 21.39 1.42
C SER A 53 -1.07 21.46 -0.10
N SER A 54 -1.50 20.38 -0.73
CA SER A 54 -1.96 20.37 -2.12
C SER A 54 -3.47 20.22 -2.14
N ASP A 55 -4.15 21.11 -2.85
CA ASP A 55 -5.59 21.03 -3.16
C ASP A 55 -5.88 20.00 -4.25
N ARG A 56 -4.85 19.53 -4.96
CA ARG A 56 -4.99 18.53 -6.00
C ARG A 56 -5.09 17.16 -5.35
N ASN A 57 -6.16 16.41 -5.67
CA ASN A 57 -6.22 14.97 -5.39
C ASN A 57 -5.34 14.21 -6.40
N GLU A 58 -4.05 14.53 -6.41
CA GLU A 58 -3.02 13.82 -7.16
C GLU A 58 -2.22 12.96 -6.19
N THR A 59 -1.58 11.92 -6.70
CA THR A 59 -0.71 11.08 -5.87
C THR A 59 0.54 11.87 -5.49
N GLN A 60 0.86 11.94 -4.19
CA GLN A 60 2.07 12.59 -3.70
C GLN A 60 3.32 11.89 -4.24
N ASP A 61 4.37 12.67 -4.54
CA ASP A 61 5.67 12.10 -4.90
C ASP A 61 6.18 11.18 -3.80
N LEU A 62 6.47 9.92 -4.17
CA LEU A 62 6.81 8.88 -3.23
C LEU A 62 8.11 9.18 -2.47
N ARG A 63 9.12 9.78 -3.14
CA ARG A 63 10.43 10.09 -2.55
C ARG A 63 10.28 11.16 -1.49
N VAL A 64 9.59 12.25 -1.86
CA VAL A 64 9.35 13.39 -0.96
C VAL A 64 8.50 12.94 0.24
N LEU A 65 7.49 12.09 0.03
CA LEU A 65 6.65 11.56 1.11
C LEU A 65 7.44 10.64 2.07
N CYS A 66 8.24 9.72 1.54
CA CYS A 66 9.08 8.82 2.34
C CYS A 66 10.08 9.60 3.21
N ASP A 67 10.77 10.57 2.63
CA ASP A 67 11.72 11.41 3.38
C ASP A 67 11.00 12.26 4.46
N SER A 68 9.86 12.85 4.11
CA SER A 68 9.10 13.68 5.03
C SER A 68 8.54 12.90 6.23
N LYS A 69 7.99 11.69 5.99
CA LYS A 69 7.50 10.81 7.07
C LYS A 69 8.56 10.53 8.14
N ARG A 70 9.79 10.23 7.73
CA ARG A 70 10.91 9.96 8.65
C ARG A 70 11.24 11.15 9.54
N LYS A 71 11.12 12.37 9.00
CA LYS A 71 11.52 13.60 9.68
C LYS A 71 10.41 14.21 10.53
N HIS A 72 9.16 14.07 10.09
CA HIS A 72 8.08 14.92 10.59
C HIS A 72 6.93 14.17 11.28
N CYS A 73 6.74 12.87 11.08
CA CYS A 73 5.58 12.17 11.65
C CYS A 73 5.75 11.76 13.14
N LEU A 74 6.98 11.60 13.64
CA LEU A 74 7.22 11.09 15.00
C LEU A 74 6.65 12.01 16.08
N ALA A 75 7.06 13.28 16.09
CA ALA A 75 6.67 14.22 17.15
C ALA A 75 5.15 14.44 17.21
N PRO A 76 4.45 14.75 16.10
CA PRO A 76 3.00 14.89 16.12
C PRO A 76 2.27 13.62 16.54
N PHE A 77 2.80 12.43 16.20
CA PHE A 77 2.19 11.18 16.64
C PHE A 77 2.35 10.94 18.14
N VAL A 78 3.51 11.26 18.73
CA VAL A 78 3.72 11.23 20.19
C VAL A 78 2.78 12.20 20.90
N GLU A 79 2.64 13.43 20.39
CA GLU A 79 1.72 14.43 20.93
C GLU A 79 0.26 13.95 20.88
N LEU A 80 -0.15 13.33 19.77
CA LEU A 80 -1.48 12.74 19.64
C LEU A 80 -1.72 11.63 20.66
N LEU A 81 -0.76 10.70 20.84
CA LEU A 81 -0.89 9.63 21.83
C LEU A 81 -0.97 10.19 23.26
N ALA A 82 -0.20 11.23 23.58
CA ALA A 82 -0.27 11.90 24.88
C ALA A 82 -1.63 12.58 25.11
N LYS A 83 -2.18 13.25 24.08
CA LYS A 83 -3.52 13.84 24.11
C LYS A 83 -4.59 12.77 24.34
N LEU A 84 -4.53 11.65 23.62
CA LEU A 84 -5.49 10.54 23.76
C LEU A 84 -5.44 9.96 25.18
N ASN A 85 -4.24 9.68 25.71
CA ASN A 85 -4.07 9.11 27.05
C ASN A 85 -4.47 10.08 28.19
N SER A 86 -4.54 11.38 27.92
CA SER A 86 -4.94 12.40 28.90
C SER A 86 -6.43 12.77 28.82
N SER A 87 -7.14 12.32 27.78
CA SER A 87 -8.54 12.67 27.56
C SER A 87 -9.47 11.73 28.33
N PRO A 88 -10.42 12.25 29.14
CA PRO A 88 -11.40 11.40 29.82
C PRO A 88 -12.51 10.88 28.90
N GLN A 89 -12.54 11.33 27.64
CA GLN A 89 -13.58 10.99 26.67
C GLN A 89 -13.31 9.69 25.91
N VAL A 90 -12.06 9.22 25.93
CA VAL A 90 -11.63 8.01 25.22
C VAL A 90 -10.83 7.12 26.17
N PRO A 91 -10.81 5.79 25.94
CA PRO A 91 -9.95 4.89 26.69
C PRO A 91 -8.46 5.21 26.46
N ILE A 92 -7.63 4.85 27.45
CA ILE A 92 -6.17 4.88 27.27
C ILE A 92 -5.75 3.97 26.11
N VAL A 93 -4.71 4.37 25.39
CA VAL A 93 -4.17 3.59 24.28
C VAL A 93 -3.42 2.38 24.84
N THR A 94 -3.92 1.18 24.58
CA THR A 94 -3.33 -0.08 25.06
C THR A 94 -2.52 -0.82 23.99
N CYS A 95 -2.67 -0.46 22.71
CA CYS A 95 -1.97 -1.08 21.59
C CYS A 95 -1.97 -0.14 20.39
N ILE A 96 -0.90 -0.18 19.60
CA ILE A 96 -0.78 0.52 18.32
C ILE A 96 -0.62 -0.53 17.23
N ILE A 97 -1.43 -0.42 16.17
CA ILE A 97 -1.24 -1.16 14.92
C ILE A 97 -0.92 -0.15 13.83
N SER A 98 0.32 -0.15 13.34
CA SER A 98 0.75 0.80 12.30
C SER A 98 1.07 0.10 10.98
N ASP A 99 1.06 0.86 9.88
CA ASP A 99 1.44 0.33 8.57
C ASP A 99 2.95 0.04 8.55
N GLY A 100 3.36 -1.04 7.89
CA GLY A 100 4.76 -1.49 7.73
C GLY A 100 5.75 -0.44 7.24
N LEU A 101 5.26 0.65 6.65
CA LEU A 101 6.06 1.79 6.18
C LEU A 101 6.01 3.00 7.12
N MET A 102 5.58 2.82 8.37
CA MET A 102 5.41 3.88 9.37
C MET A 102 6.16 3.55 10.68
N SER A 103 7.42 3.13 10.59
CA SER A 103 8.23 2.71 11.75
C SER A 103 8.46 3.81 12.81
N PHE A 104 8.11 5.08 12.54
CA PHE A 104 8.05 6.11 13.57
C PHE A 104 7.05 5.74 14.69
N ALA A 105 6.01 4.96 14.39
CA ALA A 105 5.06 4.48 15.38
C ALA A 105 5.70 3.53 16.40
N ILE A 106 6.69 2.71 15.99
CA ILE A 106 7.48 1.87 16.90
C ILE A 106 8.17 2.75 17.95
N LYS A 107 8.87 3.80 17.50
CA LYS A 107 9.60 4.71 18.38
C LYS A 107 8.66 5.46 19.33
N ALA A 108 7.49 5.88 18.86
CA ALA A 108 6.48 6.54 19.69
C ALA A 108 5.93 5.59 20.76
N ALA A 109 5.66 4.34 20.37
CA ALA A 109 5.17 3.30 21.27
C ALA A 109 6.19 2.95 22.37
N GLU A 110 7.47 2.85 22.01
CA GLU A 110 8.59 2.65 22.95
C GLU A 110 8.67 3.77 24.00
N GLN A 111 8.54 5.03 23.59
CA GLN A 111 8.57 6.19 24.50
C GLN A 111 7.45 6.17 25.54
N LEU A 112 6.30 5.58 25.20
CA LEU A 112 5.10 5.56 26.02
C LEU A 112 4.84 4.19 26.67
N GLY A 113 5.70 3.20 26.42
CA GLY A 113 5.53 1.83 26.93
C GLY A 113 4.30 1.09 26.37
N ILE A 114 3.89 1.42 25.14
CA ILE A 114 2.71 0.84 24.49
C ILE A 114 3.16 -0.29 23.54
N PRO A 115 2.51 -1.47 23.53
CA PRO A 115 2.78 -2.50 22.53
C PRO A 115 2.45 -2.04 21.11
N GLU A 116 3.38 -2.25 20.18
CA GLU A 116 3.23 -1.90 18.76
C GLU A 116 3.31 -3.14 17.87
N VAL A 117 2.38 -3.22 16.90
CA VAL A 117 2.27 -4.29 15.91
C VAL A 117 2.28 -3.70 14.50
N GLN A 118 3.19 -4.18 13.66
CA GLN A 118 3.27 -3.73 12.28
C GLN A 118 2.30 -4.51 11.40
N PHE A 119 1.57 -3.82 10.55
CA PHE A 119 0.72 -4.40 9.53
C PHE A 119 1.35 -4.21 8.15
N TRP A 120 1.88 -5.29 7.59
CA TRP A 120 2.43 -5.28 6.25
C TRP A 120 1.31 -5.46 5.22
N THR A 121 1.06 -4.40 4.44
CA THR A 121 -0.08 -4.34 3.51
C THR A 121 0.18 -5.01 2.16
N ALA A 122 1.44 -5.20 1.79
CA ALA A 122 1.84 -5.94 0.59
C ALA A 122 1.99 -7.45 0.89
N SER A 123 2.44 -8.23 -0.10
CA SER A 123 2.67 -9.68 0.06
C SER A 123 3.83 -10.01 1.00
N ALA A 124 3.80 -11.19 1.62
CA ALA A 124 4.93 -11.68 2.43
C ALA A 124 6.19 -11.87 1.57
N CYS A 125 6.02 -12.29 0.31
CA CYS A 125 7.10 -12.38 -0.67
C CYS A 125 7.81 -11.02 -0.90
N SER A 126 7.05 -9.93 -1.08
CA SER A 126 7.65 -8.60 -1.25
C SER A 126 8.36 -8.11 0.02
N PHE A 127 7.81 -8.41 1.20
CA PHE A 127 8.48 -8.12 2.48
C PHE A 127 9.87 -8.76 2.55
N MET A 128 9.97 -10.05 2.21
CA MET A 128 11.26 -10.74 2.17
C MET A 128 12.21 -10.13 1.13
N GLY A 129 11.69 -9.72 -0.04
CA GLY A 129 12.45 -8.96 -1.03
C GLY A 129 13.07 -7.68 -0.46
N TYR A 130 12.32 -6.89 0.30
CA TYR A 130 12.84 -5.69 0.98
C TYR A 130 13.83 -6.01 2.09
N LEU A 131 13.62 -7.08 2.88
CA LEU A 131 14.59 -7.52 3.89
C LEU A 131 15.97 -7.82 3.28
N HIS A 132 15.99 -8.28 2.03
CA HIS A 132 17.20 -8.63 1.31
C HIS A 132 17.93 -7.44 0.66
N PHE A 133 17.39 -6.21 0.71
CA PHE A 133 18.07 -5.03 0.13
C PHE A 133 19.46 -4.80 0.73
N SER A 134 19.60 -4.91 2.05
CA SER A 134 20.91 -4.76 2.69
C SER A 134 21.90 -5.87 2.28
N GLU A 135 21.40 -7.05 1.97
CA GLU A 135 22.22 -8.19 1.55
C GLU A 135 22.69 -8.03 0.10
N LEU A 136 21.85 -7.46 -0.78
CA LEU A 136 22.25 -7.08 -2.14
C LEU A 136 23.45 -6.12 -2.13
N VAL A 137 23.46 -5.15 -1.21
CA VAL A 137 24.59 -4.22 -1.05
C VAL A 137 25.82 -4.94 -0.49
N LYS A 138 25.65 -5.73 0.59
CA LYS A 138 26.76 -6.48 1.22
C LYS A 138 27.46 -7.43 0.26
N ARG A 139 26.72 -8.03 -0.66
CA ARG A 139 27.25 -8.94 -1.70
C ARG A 139 27.85 -8.22 -2.90
N GLY A 140 27.80 -6.89 -2.94
CA GLY A 140 28.26 -6.11 -4.09
C GLY A 140 27.40 -6.31 -5.34
N ILE A 141 26.15 -6.75 -5.18
CA ILE A 141 25.18 -6.86 -6.29
C ILE A 141 24.64 -5.46 -6.63
N ILE A 142 24.45 -4.61 -5.62
CA ILE A 142 24.10 -3.19 -5.81
C ILE A 142 25.28 -2.31 -5.36
N PRO A 143 25.81 -1.41 -6.22
CA PRO A 143 25.41 -1.21 -7.61
C PRO A 143 25.90 -2.32 -8.55
N PHE A 144 25.05 -2.80 -9.47
CA PHE A 144 25.41 -3.73 -10.53
C PHE A 144 26.06 -3.01 -11.72
N GLN A 145 26.95 -3.72 -12.41
CA GLN A 145 27.78 -3.16 -13.49
C GLN A 145 27.07 -3.10 -14.85
N SER A 146 25.99 -3.87 -15.04
CA SER A 146 25.28 -4.00 -16.32
C SER A 146 23.84 -4.44 -16.08
N GLU A 147 22.90 -4.03 -16.94
CA GLU A 147 21.50 -4.48 -16.90
C GLU A 147 21.35 -6.00 -17.06
N THR A 148 22.35 -6.69 -17.59
CA THR A 148 22.36 -8.16 -17.64
C THR A 148 22.26 -8.79 -16.25
N PHE A 149 22.77 -8.12 -15.20
CA PHE A 149 22.63 -8.56 -13.82
C PHE A 149 21.18 -8.67 -13.35
N LEU A 150 20.26 -7.92 -13.97
CA LEU A 150 18.83 -8.03 -13.68
C LEU A 150 18.26 -9.41 -14.04
N ASN A 151 18.95 -10.20 -14.88
CA ASN A 151 18.56 -11.56 -15.23
C ASN A 151 19.24 -12.64 -14.39
N GLU A 152 20.23 -12.27 -13.56
CA GLU A 152 20.98 -13.25 -12.78
C GLU A 152 20.07 -13.90 -11.73
N PRO A 153 20.12 -15.24 -11.59
CA PRO A 153 19.40 -15.94 -10.54
C PRO A 153 19.89 -15.50 -9.16
N ILE A 154 18.96 -15.38 -8.21
CA ILE A 154 19.28 -15.16 -6.81
C ILE A 154 19.16 -16.51 -6.08
N ASP A 155 20.31 -17.15 -5.86
CA ASP A 155 20.41 -18.50 -5.28
C ASP A 155 20.60 -18.53 -3.75
N TRP A 156 20.90 -17.37 -3.17
CA TRP A 156 21.18 -17.23 -1.73
C TRP A 156 19.98 -16.77 -0.90
N ALA A 157 18.91 -16.29 -1.54
CA ALA A 157 17.70 -15.86 -0.84
C ALA A 157 16.92 -17.10 -0.37
N PRO A 158 16.77 -17.33 0.95
CA PRO A 158 16.14 -18.54 1.45
C PRO A 158 14.69 -18.64 0.98
N ARG A 159 14.33 -19.79 0.40
CA ARG A 159 12.94 -20.17 0.05
C ARG A 159 12.21 -19.17 -0.86
N ILE A 160 12.96 -18.37 -1.61
CA ILE A 160 12.46 -17.69 -2.79
C ILE A 160 13.25 -18.25 -3.98
N SER A 161 12.85 -19.44 -4.43
CA SER A 161 13.54 -20.13 -5.54
C SER A 161 13.12 -19.55 -6.90
N ASN A 162 14.01 -19.62 -7.88
CA ASN A 162 13.77 -19.22 -9.28
C ASN A 162 13.48 -17.75 -9.55
N ILE A 163 13.78 -16.85 -8.60
CA ILE A 163 13.70 -15.41 -8.84
C ILE A 163 15.02 -14.85 -9.36
N ARG A 164 14.90 -13.82 -10.18
CA ARG A 164 15.98 -13.01 -10.70
C ARG A 164 16.02 -11.68 -9.97
N LEU A 165 17.12 -10.94 -10.10
CA LEU A 165 17.19 -9.59 -9.54
C LEU A 165 16.07 -8.66 -10.04
N ARG A 166 15.59 -8.82 -11.27
CA ARG A 166 14.43 -8.06 -11.79
C ARG A 166 13.10 -8.34 -11.09
N ASP A 167 12.98 -9.48 -10.42
CA ASP A 167 11.75 -9.90 -9.73
C ASP A 167 11.69 -9.34 -8.29
N PHE A 168 12.79 -8.75 -7.82
CA PHE A 168 12.80 -7.98 -6.57
C PHE A 168 11.96 -6.70 -6.70
N PRO A 169 11.51 -6.10 -5.58
CA PRO A 169 10.83 -4.82 -5.61
C PRO A 169 11.62 -3.78 -6.42
N SER A 170 10.93 -3.09 -7.32
CA SER A 170 11.52 -2.31 -8.43
C SER A 170 12.53 -1.24 -8.02
N PHE A 171 12.55 -0.81 -6.76
CA PHE A 171 13.55 0.13 -6.25
C PHE A 171 14.99 -0.38 -6.36
N VAL A 172 15.22 -1.70 -6.49
CA VAL A 172 16.56 -2.24 -6.84
C VAL A 172 17.06 -1.74 -8.20
N GLN A 173 16.16 -1.36 -9.11
CA GLN A 173 16.51 -0.87 -10.44
C GLN A 173 17.09 0.55 -10.42
N ALA A 174 16.92 1.29 -9.31
CA ALA A 174 17.62 2.56 -9.12
C ALA A 174 19.15 2.39 -9.16
N ASN A 175 19.62 1.18 -8.82
CA ASN A 175 21.03 0.80 -8.87
C ASN A 175 21.96 1.76 -8.09
N ASP A 176 21.43 2.37 -7.04
CA ASP A 176 22.15 3.27 -6.15
C ASP A 176 21.80 2.90 -4.71
N PRO A 177 22.76 2.46 -3.88
CA PRO A 177 22.49 2.16 -2.47
C PRO A 177 22.04 3.38 -1.66
N ASN A 178 22.25 4.60 -2.18
CA ASN A 178 21.81 5.86 -1.55
C ASN A 178 20.46 6.35 -2.12
N ASP A 179 19.82 5.60 -3.02
CA ASP A 179 18.49 5.95 -3.51
C ASP A 179 17.49 6.00 -2.35
N ILE A 180 16.74 7.10 -2.24
CA ILE A 180 15.80 7.35 -1.13
C ILE A 180 14.80 6.21 -0.98
N LEU A 181 14.27 5.66 -2.08
CA LEU A 181 13.25 4.61 -2.01
C LEU A 181 13.88 3.25 -1.71
N PHE A 182 15.06 2.98 -2.27
CA PHE A 182 15.84 1.79 -1.91
C PHE A 182 16.12 1.76 -0.40
N ASP A 183 16.69 2.85 0.13
CA ASP A 183 16.98 2.97 1.56
C ASP A 183 15.71 2.96 2.42
N TYR A 184 14.65 3.67 2.00
CA TYR A 184 13.39 3.74 2.74
C TYR A 184 12.77 2.37 2.93
N PHE A 185 12.43 1.69 1.84
CA PHE A 185 11.70 0.43 1.92
C PHE A 185 12.55 -0.69 2.53
N GLY A 186 13.86 -0.73 2.25
CA GLY A 186 14.78 -1.65 2.90
C GLY A 186 14.83 -1.43 4.43
N SER A 187 14.96 -0.18 4.86
CA SER A 187 15.00 0.17 6.28
C SER A 187 13.67 -0.07 7.00
N GLU A 188 12.53 0.26 6.40
CA GLU A 188 11.21 0.03 7.00
C GLU A 188 10.93 -1.46 7.18
N ALA A 189 11.28 -2.30 6.20
CA ALA A 189 11.16 -3.75 6.33
C ALA A 189 12.03 -4.30 7.48
N GLN A 190 13.27 -3.79 7.62
CA GLN A 190 14.13 -4.15 8.75
C GLN A 190 13.58 -3.65 10.10
N ASN A 191 12.99 -2.45 10.13
CA ASN A 191 12.38 -1.90 11.33
C ASN A 191 11.14 -2.69 11.77
N CYS A 192 10.40 -3.31 10.85
CA CYS A 192 9.28 -4.17 11.21
C CYS A 192 9.69 -5.32 12.14
N LEU A 193 10.92 -5.81 12.04
CA LEU A 193 11.45 -6.88 12.91
C LEU A 193 11.66 -6.43 14.37
N LYS A 194 11.54 -5.13 14.66
CA LYS A 194 11.64 -4.56 16.02
C LYS A 194 10.29 -4.45 16.72
N ALA A 195 9.18 -4.65 15.99
CA ALA A 195 7.83 -4.60 16.54
C ALA A 195 7.54 -5.77 17.50
N SER A 196 6.41 -5.67 18.21
CA SER A 196 5.94 -6.77 19.07
C SER A 196 5.46 -7.97 18.24
N ALA A 197 4.86 -7.69 17.08
CA ALA A 197 4.44 -8.68 16.11
C ALA A 197 4.33 -8.05 14.71
N ILE A 198 4.25 -8.90 13.67
CA ILE A 198 3.96 -8.48 12.30
C ILE A 198 2.70 -9.20 11.82
N ILE A 199 1.76 -8.46 11.27
CA ILE A 199 0.54 -8.96 10.67
C ILE A 199 0.68 -8.85 9.16
N PHE A 200 0.40 -9.94 8.44
CA PHE A 200 0.33 -9.96 6.97
C PHE A 200 -1.11 -10.13 6.50
N ASN A 201 -1.49 -9.38 5.45
CA ASN A 201 -2.74 -9.57 4.73
C ASN A 201 -2.65 -10.71 3.70
N THR A 202 -2.28 -11.89 4.19
CA THR A 202 -2.16 -13.13 3.41
C THR A 202 -2.64 -14.31 4.27
N PHE A 203 -2.57 -15.52 3.74
CA PHE A 203 -2.87 -16.77 4.46
C PHE A 203 -1.79 -17.81 4.17
N GLU A 204 -1.63 -18.77 5.09
CA GLU A 204 -0.52 -19.72 5.09
C GLU A 204 -0.44 -20.52 3.78
N GLU A 205 -1.56 -21.09 3.34
CA GLU A 205 -1.62 -21.94 2.15
C GLU A 205 -1.21 -21.21 0.86
N PHE A 206 -1.20 -19.88 0.85
CA PHE A 206 -0.77 -19.07 -0.30
C PHE A 206 0.72 -18.75 -0.31
N GLU A 207 1.33 -18.50 0.86
CA GLU A 207 2.70 -17.98 0.97
C GLU A 207 3.58 -18.76 1.99
N HIS A 208 3.24 -20.01 2.34
CA HIS A 208 3.90 -20.77 3.42
C HIS A 208 5.44 -20.80 3.36
N GLU A 209 6.04 -21.01 2.18
CA GLU A 209 7.50 -21.11 2.06
C GLU A 209 8.21 -19.83 2.53
N VAL A 210 7.67 -18.67 2.16
CA VAL A 210 8.24 -17.37 2.54
C VAL A 210 7.83 -16.96 3.95
N LEU A 211 6.62 -17.32 4.40
CA LEU A 211 6.18 -17.11 5.78
C LEU A 211 7.07 -17.87 6.77
N ASP A 212 7.37 -19.14 6.50
CA ASP A 212 8.34 -19.93 7.27
C ASP A 212 9.70 -19.25 7.30
N ALA A 213 10.19 -18.78 6.14
CA ALA A 213 11.49 -18.11 6.07
C ALA A 213 11.51 -16.80 6.87
N ILE A 214 10.42 -16.03 6.87
CA ILE A 214 10.28 -14.84 7.72
C ILE A 214 10.23 -15.26 9.18
N ALA A 215 9.50 -16.31 9.55
CA ALA A 215 9.37 -16.81 10.91
C ALA A 215 10.72 -17.24 11.50
N THR A 216 11.65 -17.75 10.69
CA THR A 216 13.03 -18.03 11.14
C THR A 216 13.80 -16.78 11.58
N LYS A 217 13.48 -15.61 11.02
CA LYS A 217 14.09 -14.31 11.37
C LYS A 217 13.32 -13.62 12.49
N PHE A 218 11.99 -13.74 12.48
CA PHE A 218 11.09 -13.13 13.46
C PHE A 218 9.84 -14.00 13.62
N PRO A 219 9.70 -14.75 14.73
CA PRO A 219 8.68 -15.79 14.83
C PRO A 219 7.26 -15.26 15.13
N ARG A 220 7.11 -14.00 15.55
CA ARG A 220 5.82 -13.42 15.97
C ARG A 220 5.05 -12.83 14.78
N ILE A 221 4.81 -13.65 13.77
CA ILE A 221 4.03 -13.27 12.59
C ILE A 221 2.60 -13.84 12.65
N TYR A 222 1.65 -13.11 12.09
CA TYR A 222 0.25 -13.51 12.00
C TYR A 222 -0.30 -13.26 10.60
N THR A 223 -0.99 -14.24 10.04
CA THR A 223 -1.67 -14.14 8.74
C THR A 223 -3.16 -13.94 8.98
N ILE A 224 -3.72 -12.81 8.51
CA ILE A 224 -5.14 -12.46 8.71
C ILE A 224 -5.85 -12.12 7.40
N GLY A 225 -5.27 -12.56 6.29
CA GLY A 225 -5.77 -12.31 4.96
C GLY A 225 -6.64 -13.45 4.41
N PRO A 226 -7.30 -13.20 3.27
CA PRO A 226 -7.41 -11.89 2.64
C PRO A 226 -8.53 -11.07 3.30
N LEU A 227 -8.19 -9.88 3.83
CA LEU A 227 -9.12 -9.04 4.62
C LEU A 227 -10.42 -8.68 3.88
N HIS A 228 -10.37 -8.57 2.55
CA HIS A 228 -11.54 -8.24 1.75
C HIS A 228 -12.61 -9.36 1.75
N LEU A 229 -12.20 -10.64 1.90
CA LEU A 229 -13.15 -11.74 2.05
C LEU A 229 -13.75 -11.79 3.46
N LEU A 230 -12.98 -11.40 4.46
CA LEU A 230 -13.44 -11.32 5.86
C LEU A 230 -14.40 -10.14 6.07
N ALA A 231 -14.20 -9.06 5.32
CA ALA A 231 -14.98 -7.83 5.41
C ALA A 231 -16.21 -7.79 4.47
N ARG A 232 -16.60 -8.91 3.82
CA ARG A 232 -17.70 -8.92 2.83
C ARG A 232 -19.03 -8.40 3.37
N HIS A 233 -19.27 -8.51 4.67
CA HIS A 233 -20.48 -8.04 5.32
C HIS A 233 -20.50 -6.52 5.58
N LEU A 234 -19.38 -5.81 5.37
CA LEU A 234 -19.22 -4.38 5.70
C LEU A 234 -19.62 -3.44 4.54
N HIS A 235 -20.52 -3.90 3.67
CA HIS A 235 -21.13 -3.25 2.51
C HIS A 235 -20.23 -2.99 1.29
N ALA A 236 -20.80 -3.26 0.11
CA ALA A 236 -20.41 -2.67 -1.17
C ALA A 236 -21.66 -2.01 -1.75
N ASP A 237 -21.58 -0.71 -2.05
CA ASP A 237 -22.63 -0.07 -2.82
C ASP A 237 -22.60 -0.62 -4.25
N PRO A 238 -23.76 -1.01 -4.82
CA PRO A 238 -23.81 -1.43 -6.21
C PRO A 238 -23.39 -0.25 -7.09
N SER A 239 -22.29 -0.40 -7.82
CA SER A 239 -21.89 0.56 -8.83
C SER A 239 -22.61 0.28 -10.15
N ASN A 240 -22.75 1.30 -10.98
CA ASN A 240 -23.27 1.16 -12.36
C ASN A 240 -22.46 0.12 -13.17
N CYS A 241 -21.21 -0.14 -12.80
CA CYS A 241 -20.38 -1.17 -13.43
C CYS A 241 -20.95 -2.58 -13.21
N ILE A 242 -21.54 -2.86 -12.04
CA ILE A 242 -22.14 -4.18 -11.75
C ILE A 242 -23.36 -4.42 -12.64
N GLU A 243 -24.20 -3.40 -12.85
CA GLU A 243 -25.32 -3.51 -13.79
C GLU A 243 -24.87 -3.73 -15.23
N TRP A 244 -23.78 -3.09 -15.64
CA TRP A 244 -23.16 -3.31 -16.95
C TRP A 244 -22.61 -4.74 -17.06
N LEU A 245 -21.93 -5.24 -16.03
CA LEU A 245 -21.37 -6.60 -15.98
C LEU A 245 -22.47 -7.68 -16.03
N ASN A 246 -23.61 -7.46 -15.36
CA ASN A 246 -24.73 -8.41 -15.33
C ASN A 246 -25.35 -8.67 -16.71
N LYS A 247 -25.05 -7.84 -17.72
CA LYS A 247 -25.55 -7.96 -19.10
C LYS A 247 -24.57 -8.69 -20.03
N ARG A 248 -23.49 -9.27 -19.50
CA ARG A 248 -22.38 -9.86 -20.26
C ARG A 248 -22.24 -11.33 -19.92
N GLU A 249 -21.71 -12.12 -20.85
CA GLU A 249 -21.50 -13.54 -20.63
C GLU A 249 -20.45 -13.80 -19.54
N PRO A 250 -20.58 -14.87 -18.74
CA PRO A 250 -19.57 -15.24 -17.75
C PRO A 250 -18.17 -15.38 -18.37
N ASN A 251 -17.14 -14.88 -17.68
CA ASN A 251 -15.73 -14.97 -18.10
C ASN A 251 -15.42 -14.33 -19.46
N SER A 252 -16.24 -13.36 -19.92
CA SER A 252 -16.06 -12.71 -21.23
C SER A 252 -15.38 -11.34 -21.21
N ILE A 253 -15.28 -10.71 -20.03
CA ILE A 253 -14.80 -9.34 -19.86
C ILE A 253 -13.33 -9.29 -19.44
N VAL A 254 -12.54 -8.44 -20.11
CA VAL A 254 -11.19 -8.07 -19.66
C VAL A 254 -11.29 -6.90 -18.68
N TYR A 255 -10.88 -7.08 -17.43
CA TYR A 255 -10.77 -5.99 -16.45
C TYR A 255 -9.37 -5.39 -16.46
N VAL A 256 -9.27 -4.06 -16.57
CA VAL A 256 -8.00 -3.33 -16.61
C VAL A 256 -8.01 -2.21 -15.58
N ASN A 257 -7.00 -2.18 -14.72
CA ASN A 257 -6.75 -1.12 -13.74
C ASN A 257 -5.26 -1.13 -13.38
N TYR A 258 -4.64 0.04 -13.27
CA TYR A 258 -3.22 0.22 -12.95
C TYR A 258 -2.96 0.61 -11.48
N GLY A 259 -4.01 0.58 -10.66
CA GLY A 259 -3.96 1.01 -9.28
C GLY A 259 -3.92 2.52 -9.13
N SER A 260 -3.59 2.96 -7.92
CA SER A 260 -3.66 4.36 -7.52
C SER A 260 -2.34 5.11 -7.54
N ILE A 261 -1.25 4.47 -7.95
CA ILE A 261 0.11 5.04 -7.90
C ILE A 261 0.76 5.07 -9.29
N THR A 262 0.62 3.99 -10.06
CA THR A 262 1.28 3.84 -11.37
C THR A 262 0.87 4.94 -12.33
N VAL A 263 1.86 5.59 -12.93
CA VAL A 263 1.72 6.52 -14.07
C VAL A 263 2.42 5.94 -15.29
N MET A 264 2.00 6.34 -16.48
CA MET A 264 2.57 5.89 -17.75
C MET A 264 2.70 7.05 -18.74
N SER A 265 3.57 6.85 -19.74
CA SER A 265 3.66 7.82 -20.84
C SER A 265 2.41 7.75 -21.71
N ALA A 266 2.09 8.88 -22.38
CA ALA A 266 1.03 8.97 -23.39
C ALA A 266 1.12 7.83 -24.43
N LYS A 267 2.36 7.51 -24.84
CA LYS A 267 2.63 6.43 -25.78
C LYS A 267 2.16 5.08 -25.23
N HIS A 268 2.54 4.71 -24.01
CA HIS A 268 2.12 3.44 -23.42
C HIS A 268 0.60 3.38 -23.21
N LEU A 269 -0.02 4.49 -22.77
CA LEU A 269 -1.48 4.55 -22.61
C LEU A 269 -2.20 4.31 -23.94
N LYS A 270 -1.69 4.92 -25.02
CA LYS A 270 -2.20 4.73 -26.38
C LYS A 270 -2.03 3.29 -26.88
N GLU A 271 -0.87 2.68 -26.66
CA GLU A 271 -0.63 1.27 -27.02
C GLU A 271 -1.57 0.32 -26.26
N PHE A 272 -1.79 0.55 -24.95
CA PHE A 272 -2.77 -0.24 -24.19
C PHE A 272 -4.18 -0.11 -24.75
N ALA A 273 -4.59 1.11 -25.09
CA ALA A 273 -5.93 1.34 -25.61
C ALA A 273 -6.15 0.68 -26.97
N TRP A 274 -5.19 0.79 -27.89
CA TRP A 274 -5.24 0.09 -29.17
C TRP A 274 -5.18 -1.43 -29.00
N GLY A 275 -4.39 -1.93 -28.04
CA GLY A 275 -4.37 -3.34 -27.68
C GLY A 275 -5.75 -3.85 -27.26
N LEU A 276 -6.46 -3.09 -26.41
CA LEU A 276 -7.82 -3.43 -25.99
C LEU A 276 -8.82 -3.36 -27.16
N ALA A 277 -8.80 -2.30 -27.96
CA ALA A 277 -9.69 -2.15 -29.12
C ALA A 277 -9.46 -3.23 -30.21
N ASN A 278 -8.20 -3.64 -30.42
CA ASN A 278 -7.84 -4.66 -31.38
C ASN A 278 -8.06 -6.09 -30.86
N SER A 279 -8.13 -6.28 -29.53
CA SER A 279 -8.43 -7.60 -28.94
C SER A 279 -9.83 -8.12 -29.31
N LYS A 280 -10.76 -7.21 -29.66
CA LYS A 280 -12.19 -7.50 -29.90
C LYS A 280 -12.90 -8.15 -28.71
N HIS A 281 -12.27 -8.19 -27.54
CA HIS A 281 -12.92 -8.56 -26.29
C HIS A 281 -13.60 -7.34 -25.67
N PRO A 282 -14.79 -7.51 -25.09
CA PRO A 282 -15.37 -6.47 -24.24
C PRO A 282 -14.48 -6.28 -22.99
N PHE A 283 -14.28 -5.03 -22.56
CA PHE A 283 -13.38 -4.73 -21.46
C PHE A 283 -13.92 -3.64 -20.53
N LEU A 284 -13.64 -3.75 -19.24
CA LEU A 284 -13.89 -2.69 -18.27
C LEU A 284 -12.56 -2.06 -17.89
N TRP A 285 -12.31 -0.83 -18.34
CA TRP A 285 -11.06 -0.13 -18.09
C TRP A 285 -11.26 1.06 -17.14
N ILE A 286 -10.73 0.94 -15.93
CA ILE A 286 -10.77 2.01 -14.92
C ILE A 286 -9.49 2.84 -15.06
N VAL A 287 -9.64 4.08 -15.51
CA VAL A 287 -8.53 4.99 -15.81
C VAL A 287 -8.59 6.20 -14.89
N ARG A 288 -7.48 6.52 -14.22
CA ARG A 288 -7.36 7.75 -13.43
C ARG A 288 -7.04 8.93 -14.35
N LEU A 289 -7.56 10.11 -14.03
CA LEU A 289 -7.28 11.33 -14.79
C LEU A 289 -5.79 11.70 -14.80
N ASP A 290 -5.05 11.32 -13.75
CA ASP A 290 -3.63 11.55 -13.54
C ASP A 290 -2.76 10.30 -13.85
N VAL A 291 -3.27 9.35 -14.67
CA VAL A 291 -2.49 8.16 -15.07
C VAL A 291 -1.40 8.49 -16.09
N GLU A 292 -1.59 9.53 -16.90
CA GLU A 292 -0.63 9.97 -17.91
C GLU A 292 0.38 10.96 -17.32
N MET A 293 1.68 10.77 -17.62
CA MET A 293 2.71 11.75 -17.26
C MET A 293 2.60 13.00 -18.14
N GLY A 294 2.06 14.09 -17.60
CA GLY A 294 1.91 15.38 -18.30
C GLY A 294 0.51 15.97 -18.15
N ASP A 295 0.26 17.13 -18.76
CA ASP A 295 -1.06 17.79 -18.70
C ASP A 295 -2.09 17.06 -19.60
N SER A 296 -3.03 16.38 -18.93
CA SER A 296 -4.26 15.74 -19.43
C SER A 296 -4.10 14.48 -20.28
N ALA A 297 -4.66 13.37 -19.78
CA ALA A 297 -4.91 12.16 -20.57
C ALA A 297 -6.03 12.44 -21.60
N ILE A 298 -5.66 12.97 -22.76
CA ILE A 298 -6.58 13.07 -23.91
C ILE A 298 -6.44 11.77 -24.69
N LEU A 299 -7.20 10.75 -24.29
CA LEU A 299 -7.47 9.63 -25.18
C LEU A 299 -8.12 10.21 -26.45
N ASP A 300 -7.54 9.90 -27.61
CA ASP A 300 -7.98 10.41 -28.91
C ASP A 300 -9.50 10.22 -29.08
N LEU A 301 -10.19 11.21 -29.66
CA LEU A 301 -11.62 11.14 -29.95
C LEU A 301 -11.97 9.96 -30.86
N GLU A 302 -11.03 9.52 -31.70
CA GLU A 302 -11.18 8.31 -32.53
C GLU A 302 -11.18 7.04 -31.69
N LEU A 303 -10.30 6.97 -30.69
CA LEU A 303 -10.20 5.87 -29.74
C LEU A 303 -11.42 5.84 -28.80
N LEU A 304 -11.89 6.99 -28.32
CA LEU A 304 -13.13 7.07 -27.53
C LEU A 304 -14.36 6.60 -28.32
N LYS A 305 -14.36 6.76 -29.66
CA LYS A 305 -15.45 6.23 -30.52
C LYS A 305 -15.40 4.71 -30.64
N GLU A 306 -14.21 4.12 -30.70
CA GLU A 306 -14.07 2.65 -30.71
C GLU A 306 -14.39 2.02 -29.34
N ILE A 307 -14.20 2.75 -28.24
CA ILE A 307 -14.37 2.24 -26.87
C ILE A 307 -15.76 2.55 -26.27
N LYS A 308 -16.61 3.30 -26.98
CA LYS A 308 -17.82 3.98 -26.48
C LYS A 308 -18.89 3.12 -25.79
N GLU A 309 -18.83 1.80 -25.87
CA GLU A 309 -19.74 0.89 -25.13
C GLU A 309 -19.24 0.48 -23.73
N THR A 310 -18.07 0.99 -23.29
CA THR A 310 -17.27 0.34 -22.23
C THR A 310 -16.45 1.25 -21.30
N LEU A 311 -16.54 2.58 -21.43
CA LEU A 311 -15.88 3.53 -20.53
C LEU A 311 -16.86 4.05 -19.47
N GLN A 312 -16.53 3.85 -18.19
CA GLN A 312 -17.12 4.52 -17.02
C GLN A 312 -16.02 5.02 -16.09
#